data_AF-A0AAD7WX39-F1
#
_entry.id   AF-A0AAD7WX39-F1
#
_cell.length_a   1.000
_cell.length_b   1.000
_cell.length_c   1.000
_cell.angle_alpha   90.00
_cell.angle_beta   90.00
_cell.angle_gamma   90.00
#
_symmetry.space_group_name_H-M   'P 1'
#
loop_
_entity.id
_entity.type
_entity.pdbx_description
1 polymer ?
#
loop_
_entity_poly.entity_id
_entity_poly.type
_entity_poly.pdbx_seq_one_letter_code
_entity_poly.pdbx_strand_id
1 'polypeptide(L)'
;MTMNQSYGTKAEMVLEVTAAAGFVSRLLRTRGLLNEEQLQFFADGLQQTLSEHYQHHWFPDRPQKGSGYRCIRINHEMDPIISKAAGRTGLSSQELFGLLPKELTLWVDPYEVCYRIGEDGSICVLYEAEVPRANSGPSNGNTLYNSALIYNNPSLMGHPSPTKNYLMTVSS
;
A
#
# COMPACT_ATOMS: atom_id res chain seq x y z
N MET A 1 -9.14 -30.06 -16.69
CA MET A 1 -9.17 -28.71 -17.30
C MET A 1 -8.63 -27.72 -16.27
N THR A 2 -7.34 -27.42 -16.31
CA THR A 2 -6.70 -26.41 -15.47
C THR A 2 -7.15 -25.04 -15.97
N MET A 3 -7.95 -24.30 -15.19
CA MET A 3 -8.20 -22.90 -15.50
C MET A 3 -6.89 -22.14 -15.33
N ASN A 4 -6.36 -21.61 -16.43
CA ASN A 4 -5.22 -20.69 -16.41
C ASN A 4 -5.70 -19.39 -15.73
N GLN A 5 -5.53 -19.29 -14.42
CA GLN A 5 -5.83 -18.08 -13.68
C GLN A 5 -4.77 -17.04 -14.05
N SER A 6 -5.16 -16.03 -14.83
CA SER A 6 -4.29 -14.90 -15.15
C SER A 6 -4.14 -14.02 -13.90
N TYR A 7 -2.90 -13.89 -13.43
CA TYR A 7 -2.51 -12.97 -12.37
C TYR A 7 -1.89 -11.74 -13.02
N GLY A 8 -2.07 -10.57 -12.39
CA GLY A 8 -1.34 -9.38 -12.81
C GLY A 8 0.16 -9.52 -12.54
N THR A 9 0.95 -8.83 -13.34
CA THR A 9 2.41 -8.82 -13.32
C THR A 9 2.95 -7.90 -12.23
N LYS A 10 4.23 -8.08 -11.88
CA LYS A 10 4.95 -7.14 -11.00
C LYS A 10 4.93 -5.70 -11.52
N ALA A 11 4.98 -5.51 -12.84
CA ALA A 11 4.93 -4.18 -13.45
C ALA A 11 3.60 -3.46 -13.19
N GLU A 12 2.50 -4.21 -13.12
CA GLU A 12 1.15 -3.67 -12.90
C GLU A 12 0.85 -3.31 -11.44
N MET A 13 1.73 -3.60 -10.48
CA MET A 13 1.55 -3.24 -9.07
C MET A 13 2.55 -2.20 -8.56
N VAL A 14 3.50 -1.75 -9.40
CA VAL A 14 4.62 -0.91 -8.98
C VAL A 14 4.14 0.35 -8.27
N LEU A 15 3.17 1.06 -8.83
CA LEU A 15 2.73 2.34 -8.27
C LEU A 15 2.08 2.17 -6.90
N GLU A 16 1.28 1.12 -6.73
CA GLU A 16 0.60 0.77 -5.49
C GLU A 16 1.59 0.36 -4.40
N VAL A 17 2.55 -0.54 -4.72
CA VAL A 17 3.55 -0.98 -3.73
C VAL A 17 4.52 0.14 -3.37
N THR A 18 4.87 1.02 -4.31
CA THR A 18 5.68 2.22 -4.04
C THR A 18 4.93 3.19 -3.13
N ALA A 19 3.64 3.44 -3.38
CA ALA A 19 2.83 4.30 -2.52
C ALA A 19 2.72 3.75 -1.08
N ALA A 20 2.48 2.45 -0.94
CA ALA A 20 2.41 1.76 0.34
C ALA A 20 3.75 1.82 1.10
N ALA A 21 4.85 1.45 0.44
CA ALA A 21 6.17 1.46 1.07
C ALA A 21 6.60 2.88 1.47
N GLY A 22 6.39 3.87 0.60
CA GLY A 22 6.67 5.26 0.89
C GLY A 22 5.87 5.79 2.08
N PHE A 23 4.61 5.37 2.24
CA PHE A 23 3.80 5.71 3.40
C PHE A 23 4.38 5.14 4.71
N VAL A 24 4.72 3.85 4.75
CA VAL A 24 5.31 3.24 5.94
C VAL A 24 6.67 3.87 6.27
N SER A 25 7.52 4.15 5.27
CA SER A 25 8.79 4.86 5.47
C SER A 25 8.58 6.26 6.05
N ARG A 26 7.55 7.00 5.62
CA ARG A 26 7.21 8.31 6.21
C ARG A 26 6.81 8.21 7.67
N LEU A 27 6.04 7.17 8.06
CA LEU A 27 5.69 6.94 9.47
C LEU A 27 6.95 6.69 10.33
N LEU A 28 7.90 5.89 9.82
CA LEU A 28 9.18 5.65 10.51
C LEU A 28 10.01 6.94 10.63
N ARG A 29 10.03 7.77 9.58
CA ARG A 29 10.75 9.05 9.57
C ARG A 29 10.29 9.99 10.68
N THR A 30 8.98 10.07 10.96
CA THR A 30 8.40 11.01 11.93
C THR A 30 9.02 10.90 13.34
N ARG A 31 9.60 9.75 13.68
CA ARG A 31 10.19 9.49 15.00
C ARG A 31 11.70 9.72 15.05
N GLY A 32 12.36 9.97 13.92
CA GLY A 32 13.75 10.44 13.85
C GLY A 32 14.85 9.43 14.21
N LEU A 33 14.53 8.13 14.35
CA LEU A 33 15.54 7.11 14.68
C LEU A 33 16.31 6.57 13.46
N LEU A 34 15.76 6.73 12.25
CA LEU A 34 16.38 6.25 11.01
C LEU A 34 16.84 7.43 10.17
N ASN A 35 18.03 7.31 9.56
CA ASN A 35 18.51 8.25 8.56
C ASN A 35 17.89 7.98 7.18
N GLU A 36 18.07 8.91 6.23
CA GLU A 36 17.46 8.80 4.89
C GLU A 36 17.94 7.58 4.10
N GLU A 37 19.19 7.15 4.27
CA GLU A 37 19.72 5.95 3.62
C GLU A 37 19.03 4.68 4.17
N GLN A 38 18.87 4.56 5.49
CA GLN A 38 18.14 3.47 6.12
C GLN A 38 16.67 3.45 5.72
N LEU A 39 16.03 4.62 5.63
CA LEU A 39 14.64 4.75 5.19
C LEU A 39 14.48 4.34 3.72
N GLN A 40 15.45 4.68 2.87
CA GLN A 40 15.47 4.27 1.47
C GLN A 40 15.65 2.74 1.33
N PHE A 41 16.62 2.16 2.05
CA PHE A 41 16.80 0.71 2.08
C PHE A 41 15.57 -0.03 2.58
N PHE A 42 14.90 0.49 3.61
CA PHE A 42 13.64 -0.05 4.08
C PHE A 42 12.54 0.04 3.01
N ALA A 43 12.37 1.20 2.36
CA ALA A 43 11.37 1.40 1.32
C ALA A 43 11.57 0.42 0.14
N ASP A 44 12.81 0.25 -0.32
CA ASP A 44 13.13 -0.65 -1.43
C ASP A 44 12.95 -2.12 -1.03
N GLY A 45 13.37 -2.49 0.19
CA GLY A 45 13.15 -3.82 0.74
C GLY A 45 11.68 -4.17 0.89
N LEU A 46 10.85 -3.21 1.32
CA LEU A 46 9.41 -3.39 1.44
C LEU A 46 8.74 -3.53 0.08
N GLN A 47 9.07 -2.68 -0.89
CA GLN A 47 8.55 -2.79 -2.27
C GLN A 47 8.85 -4.16 -2.88
N GLN A 48 10.08 -4.65 -2.73
CA GLN A 48 10.47 -5.95 -3.23
C GLN A 48 9.69 -7.08 -2.54
N THR A 49 9.60 -7.04 -1.20
CA THR A 49 8.91 -8.08 -0.43
C THR A 49 7.41 -8.13 -0.75
N LEU A 50 6.76 -6.98 -0.89
CA LEU A 50 5.35 -6.90 -1.27
C LEU A 50 5.12 -7.45 -2.68
N SER A 51 5.98 -7.04 -3.63
CA SER A 51 5.89 -7.52 -5.01
C SER A 51 5.97 -9.05 -5.11
N GLU A 52 6.91 -9.65 -4.38
CA GLU A 52 7.05 -11.11 -4.30
C GLU A 52 5.83 -11.76 -3.63
N HIS A 53 5.34 -11.17 -2.54
CA HIS A 53 4.20 -11.71 -1.81
C HIS A 53 2.89 -11.67 -2.62
N TYR A 54 2.69 -10.63 -3.42
CA TYR A 54 1.46 -10.39 -4.17
C TYR A 54 1.43 -11.05 -5.55
N GLN A 55 2.53 -11.63 -6.03
CA GLN A 55 2.69 -12.11 -7.41
C GLN A 55 1.59 -13.07 -7.92
N HIS A 56 0.94 -13.83 -7.05
CA HIS A 56 -0.15 -14.76 -7.38
C HIS A 56 -1.50 -14.34 -6.79
N HIS A 57 -1.55 -13.13 -6.24
CA HIS A 57 -2.72 -12.58 -5.57
C HIS A 57 -3.03 -11.17 -6.09
N TRP A 58 -2.54 -10.78 -7.26
CA TRP A 58 -2.87 -9.51 -7.92
C TRP A 58 -3.88 -9.75 -9.03
N PHE A 59 -5.08 -9.14 -8.92
CA PHE A 59 -6.17 -9.33 -9.88
C PHE A 59 -6.71 -7.98 -10.35
N PRO A 60 -6.09 -7.33 -11.36
CA PRO A 60 -6.52 -6.01 -11.83
C PRO A 60 -8.00 -5.96 -12.25
N ASP A 61 -8.52 -7.01 -12.91
CA ASP A 61 -9.94 -7.10 -13.30
C ASP A 61 -10.90 -7.23 -12.12
N ARG A 62 -10.39 -7.66 -10.96
CA ARG A 62 -11.17 -7.86 -9.72
C ARG A 62 -10.35 -7.34 -8.53
N PRO A 63 -10.16 -6.02 -8.37
CA PRO A 63 -9.20 -5.46 -7.41
C PRO A 63 -9.41 -5.95 -5.98
N GLN A 64 -10.67 -6.17 -5.59
CA GLN A 64 -11.05 -6.64 -4.25
C GLN A 64 -10.71 -8.11 -3.99
N LYS A 65 -10.52 -8.93 -5.03
CA LYS A 65 -10.13 -10.33 -4.87
C LYS A 65 -8.73 -10.38 -4.27
N GLY A 66 -8.58 -11.06 -3.13
CA GLY A 66 -7.31 -11.17 -2.42
C GLY A 66 -6.91 -9.93 -1.62
N SER A 67 -7.79 -8.92 -1.46
CA SER A 67 -7.46 -7.72 -0.68
C SER A 67 -7.09 -8.04 0.77
N GLY A 68 -7.81 -8.95 1.44
CA GLY A 68 -7.45 -9.41 2.79
C GLY A 68 -6.08 -10.12 2.86
N TYR A 69 -5.68 -10.86 1.82
CA TYR A 69 -4.35 -11.48 1.75
C TYR A 69 -3.25 -10.43 1.58
N ARG A 70 -3.52 -9.37 0.79
CA ARG A 70 -2.54 -8.30 0.55
C ARG A 70 -2.49 -7.28 1.68
N CYS A 71 -3.52 -7.23 2.51
CA CYS A 71 -3.62 -6.30 3.63
C CYS A 71 -2.40 -6.40 4.56
N ILE A 72 -1.81 -5.26 4.87
CA ILE A 72 -0.76 -5.12 5.87
C ILE A 72 -1.43 -4.66 7.17
N ARG A 73 -1.23 -5.39 8.26
CA ARG A 73 -1.92 -5.10 9.53
C ARG A 73 -0.94 -5.07 10.70
N ILE A 74 -0.98 -3.98 11.45
CA ILE A 74 -0.32 -3.84 12.75
C ILE A 74 -1.42 -3.70 13.80
N ASN A 75 -1.38 -4.53 14.82
CA ASN A 75 -2.27 -4.49 15.99
C ASN A 75 -1.44 -4.82 17.25
N HIS A 76 -1.84 -5.82 18.03
CA HIS A 76 -1.03 -6.38 19.12
C HIS A 76 0.30 -7.00 18.64
N GLU A 77 0.44 -7.27 17.33
CA GLU A 77 1.67 -7.77 16.72
C GLU A 77 2.08 -6.97 15.49
N MET A 78 3.35 -7.09 15.11
CA MET A 78 3.91 -6.47 13.92
C MET A 78 3.64 -7.34 12.69
N ASP A 79 3.27 -6.69 11.59
CA ASP A 79 3.14 -7.36 10.31
C ASP A 79 4.47 -8.06 9.90
N PRO A 80 4.43 -9.35 9.50
CA PRO A 80 5.64 -10.10 9.18
C PRO A 80 6.37 -9.58 7.94
N ILE A 81 5.66 -8.98 6.98
CA ILE A 81 6.27 -8.39 5.78
C ILE A 81 7.02 -7.11 6.15
N ILE A 82 6.43 -6.24 6.98
CA ILE A 82 7.12 -5.06 7.51
C ILE A 82 8.35 -5.49 8.32
N SER A 83 8.20 -6.49 9.20
CA SER A 83 9.31 -7.00 10.03
C SER A 83 10.47 -7.51 9.15
N LYS A 84 10.15 -8.28 8.10
CA LYS A 84 11.14 -8.81 7.15
C LYS A 84 11.86 -7.68 6.42
N ALA A 85 11.13 -6.66 5.93
CA ALA A 85 11.72 -5.51 5.25
C ALA A 85 12.61 -4.66 6.19
N ALA A 86 12.24 -4.56 7.47
CA ALA A 86 13.00 -3.82 8.47
C ALA A 86 14.28 -4.53 8.92
N GLY A 87 14.49 -5.81 8.61
CA GLY A 87 15.61 -6.61 9.12
C GLY A 87 17.01 -6.04 8.82
N ARG A 88 17.15 -5.14 7.84
CA ARG A 88 18.41 -4.46 7.50
C ARG A 88 18.55 -3.07 8.08
N THR A 89 17.54 -2.55 8.77
CA THR A 89 17.57 -1.21 9.37
C THR A 89 18.38 -1.14 10.66
N GLY A 90 18.63 -2.28 11.30
CA GLY A 90 19.29 -2.36 12.60
C GLY A 90 18.34 -2.18 13.80
N LEU A 91 17.05 -1.93 13.56
CA LEU A 91 16.04 -1.85 14.60
C LEU A 91 15.67 -3.24 15.13
N SER A 92 15.52 -3.35 16.45
CA SER A 92 14.82 -4.49 17.06
C SER A 92 13.34 -4.48 16.70
N SER A 93 12.68 -5.64 16.78
CA SER A 93 11.23 -5.74 16.55
C SER A 93 10.43 -4.83 17.51
N GLN A 94 10.91 -4.66 18.75
CA GLN A 94 10.27 -3.81 19.75
C GLN A 94 10.39 -2.32 19.40
N GLU A 95 11.57 -1.87 18.94
CA GLU A 95 11.75 -0.50 18.48
C GLU A 95 10.87 -0.23 17.26
N LEU A 96 10.90 -1.10 16.25
CA LEU A 96 10.06 -0.97 15.05
C LEU A 96 8.57 -0.85 15.41
N PHE A 97 8.10 -1.72 16.30
CA PHE A 97 6.72 -1.70 16.81
C PHE A 97 6.40 -0.46 17.65
N GLY A 98 7.40 0.16 18.29
CA GLY A 98 7.27 1.43 18.98
C GLY A 98 7.17 2.64 18.05
N LEU A 99 7.71 2.56 16.84
CA LEU A 99 7.77 3.68 15.89
C LEU A 99 6.50 3.81 15.05
N LEU A 100 5.84 2.70 14.73
CA LEU A 100 4.62 2.66 13.91
C LEU A 100 3.34 2.81 14.75
N PRO A 101 2.21 3.22 14.14
CA PRO A 101 0.91 3.21 14.82
C PRO A 101 0.59 1.81 15.35
N LYS A 102 0.04 1.75 16.57
CA LYS A 102 -0.33 0.48 17.22
C LYS A 102 -1.46 -0.25 16.51
N GLU A 103 -2.31 0.51 15.82
CA GLU A 103 -3.42 -0.01 15.04
C GLU A 103 -3.34 0.61 13.66
N LEU A 104 -2.78 -0.13 12.71
CA LEU A 104 -2.70 0.24 11.31
C LEU A 104 -3.29 -0.88 10.48
N THR A 105 -4.15 -0.53 9.53
CA THR A 105 -4.59 -1.42 8.47
C THR A 105 -4.35 -0.71 7.14
N LEU A 106 -3.59 -1.32 6.24
CA LEU A 106 -3.20 -0.76 4.95
C LEU A 106 -3.57 -1.75 3.85
N TRP A 107 -4.48 -1.34 2.98
CA TRP A 107 -4.91 -2.11 1.81
C TRP A 107 -4.12 -1.66 0.58
N VAL A 108 -3.51 -2.63 -0.10
CA VAL A 108 -2.76 -2.41 -1.33
C VAL A 108 -3.46 -3.23 -2.42
N ASP A 109 -4.37 -2.59 -3.14
CA ASP A 109 -5.19 -3.20 -4.17
C ASP A 109 -4.86 -2.59 -5.54
N PRO A 110 -5.09 -3.31 -6.65
CA PRO A 110 -5.00 -2.70 -7.98
C PRO A 110 -5.78 -1.40 -8.05
N TYR A 111 -5.10 -0.34 -8.49
CA TYR A 111 -5.63 1.01 -8.66
C TYR A 111 -5.99 1.76 -7.37
N GLU A 112 -5.78 1.20 -6.18
CA GLU A 112 -6.09 1.89 -4.92
C GLU A 112 -5.21 1.43 -3.76
N VAL A 113 -4.62 2.40 -3.05
CA VAL A 113 -3.97 2.18 -1.76
C VAL A 113 -4.67 3.06 -0.73
N CYS A 114 -5.20 2.45 0.31
CA CYS A 114 -5.89 3.16 1.38
C CYS A 114 -5.54 2.57 2.74
N TYR A 115 -5.76 3.32 3.80
CA TYR A 115 -5.39 2.91 5.15
C TYR A 115 -6.37 3.40 6.19
N ARG A 116 -6.30 2.77 7.36
CA ARG A 116 -6.96 3.16 8.61
C ARG A 116 -5.93 3.16 9.73
N ILE A 117 -5.95 4.19 10.57
CA ILE A 117 -5.22 4.22 11.85
C ILE A 117 -6.24 4.24 12.99
N GLY A 118 -6.12 3.30 13.93
CA GLY A 118 -7.11 3.05 14.97
C GLY A 118 -8.24 2.11 14.52
N GLU A 119 -8.85 1.39 15.46
CA GLU A 119 -10.05 0.57 15.19
C GLU A 119 -11.22 1.41 14.63
N ASP A 120 -11.48 2.57 15.24
CA ASP A 120 -12.53 3.52 14.85
C ASP A 120 -12.03 4.61 13.87
N GLY A 121 -10.85 4.40 13.27
CA GLY A 121 -10.26 5.35 12.34
C GLY A 121 -11.08 5.52 11.06
N SER A 122 -11.01 6.72 10.47
CA SER A 122 -11.50 6.93 9.10
C SER A 122 -10.59 6.26 8.08
N ILE A 123 -11.15 5.82 6.95
CA ILE A 123 -10.36 5.35 5.81
C ILE A 123 -9.86 6.55 5.01
N CYS A 124 -8.56 6.58 4.77
CA CYS A 124 -7.87 7.60 3.99
C CYS A 124 -7.23 6.97 2.75
N VAL A 125 -7.37 7.62 1.59
CA VAL A 125 -6.77 7.17 0.33
C VAL A 125 -5.36 7.77 0.20
N LEU A 126 -4.37 6.92 -0.11
CA LEU A 126 -2.97 7.29 -0.38
C LEU A 126 -2.68 7.35 -1.87
N TYR A 127 -3.30 6.47 -2.65
CA TYR A 127 -3.15 6.36 -4.08
C TYR A 127 -4.45 5.89 -4.69
N GLU A 128 -4.82 6.47 -5.83
CA GLU A 128 -5.96 6.07 -6.63
C GLU A 128 -5.62 6.27 -8.11
N ALA A 129 -6.01 5.33 -8.95
CA ALA A 129 -5.87 5.40 -10.40
C ALA A 129 -7.17 4.98 -11.10
N GLU A 130 -7.34 5.43 -12.34
CA GLU A 130 -8.46 5.00 -13.17
C GLU A 130 -8.29 3.53 -13.56
N VAL A 131 -9.35 2.73 -13.35
CA VAL A 131 -9.41 1.37 -13.88
C VAL A 131 -9.48 1.45 -15.40
N PRO A 132 -8.57 0.80 -16.16
CA PRO A 132 -8.62 0.78 -17.61
C PRO A 132 -9.99 0.26 -18.06
N ARG A 133 -10.80 1.13 -18.67
CA ARG A 133 -12.10 0.72 -19.21
C ARG A 133 -11.83 -0.20 -20.41
N ALA A 134 -12.36 -1.42 -20.35
CA ALA A 134 -12.49 -2.24 -21.55
C ALA A 134 -13.46 -1.53 -22.51
N ASN A 135 -12.90 -0.88 -23.53
CA ASN A 135 -13.59 -0.19 -24.63
C ASN A 135 -14.51 0.98 -24.25
N SER A 136 -13.96 2.19 -24.31
CA SER A 136 -14.72 3.38 -24.74
C SER A 136 -13.85 4.16 -25.71
N GLY A 137 -14.41 4.51 -26.87
CA GLY A 137 -13.72 5.08 -28.04
C GLY A 137 -12.97 6.40 -27.77
N PRO A 138 -12.37 7.00 -28.81
CA PRO A 138 -11.34 8.03 -28.63
C PRO A 138 -11.93 9.30 -28.02
N SER A 139 -11.69 9.52 -26.73
CA SER A 139 -11.91 10.81 -26.08
C SER A 139 -10.56 11.52 -25.91
N ASN A 140 -10.45 12.67 -26.59
CA ASN A 140 -9.31 13.55 -26.69
C ASN A 140 -8.55 13.74 -25.37
N GLY A 141 -7.22 13.61 -25.46
CA GLY A 141 -6.31 13.67 -24.33
C GLY A 141 -6.21 15.05 -23.69
N ASN A 142 -6.23 15.06 -22.35
CA ASN A 142 -5.38 15.93 -21.52
C ASN A 142 -5.47 15.61 -20.01
N THR A 143 -5.47 14.34 -19.60
CA THR A 143 -5.62 13.97 -18.18
C THR A 143 -4.35 13.44 -17.52
N LEU A 144 -3.27 13.22 -18.27
CA LEU A 144 -2.12 12.44 -17.78
C LEU A 144 -1.13 13.21 -16.88
N TYR A 145 -1.35 14.49 -16.58
CA TYR A 145 -0.34 15.32 -15.89
C TYR A 145 -0.68 15.79 -14.48
N ASN A 146 -1.87 15.47 -13.93
CA ASN A 146 -2.25 15.97 -12.60
C ASN A 146 -2.05 14.99 -11.43
N SER A 147 -1.91 13.68 -11.66
CA SER A 147 -1.77 12.71 -10.56
C SER A 147 -0.35 12.63 -9.96
N ALA A 148 0.67 13.09 -10.70
CA ALA A 148 2.06 13.10 -10.23
C ALA A 148 2.40 14.24 -9.24
N LEU A 149 1.53 15.25 -9.10
CA LEU A 149 1.80 16.42 -8.25
C LEU A 149 1.39 16.23 -6.78
N ILE A 150 0.67 15.16 -6.43
CA ILE A 150 0.24 14.90 -5.04
C ILE A 150 1.44 14.46 -4.16
N TYR A 151 2.51 13.93 -4.74
CA TYR A 151 3.67 13.43 -4.01
C TYR A 151 4.57 14.50 -3.37
N ASN A 152 4.35 15.79 -3.67
CA ASN A 152 5.26 16.88 -3.25
C ASN A 152 4.64 17.93 -2.31
N ASN A 153 3.42 17.71 -1.77
CA ASN A 153 2.79 18.67 -0.87
C ASN A 153 2.64 18.11 0.56
N PRO A 154 3.43 18.57 1.55
CA PRO A 154 3.29 18.14 2.94
C PRO A 154 2.00 18.61 3.63
N SER A 155 1.13 19.35 2.94
CA SER A 155 -0.04 20.05 3.50
C SER A 155 -1.40 19.39 3.20
N LEU A 156 -1.44 18.27 2.48
CA LEU A 156 -2.70 17.62 2.10
C LEU A 156 -2.68 16.13 2.49
N MET A 157 -2.80 15.86 3.81
CA MET A 157 -3.08 14.51 4.27
C MET A 157 -4.55 14.16 3.96
N GLY A 158 -4.76 13.31 2.96
CA GLY A 158 -5.96 12.47 2.78
C GLY A 158 -7.25 13.18 2.38
N HIS A 159 -7.85 12.76 1.26
CA HIS A 159 -9.27 13.00 1.00
C HIS A 159 -10.12 11.94 1.74
N PRO A 160 -11.31 12.32 2.26
CA PRO A 160 -12.12 11.41 3.06
C PRO A 160 -12.84 10.34 2.20
N SER A 161 -12.76 9.10 2.70
CA SER A 161 -13.47 7.86 2.31
C SER A 161 -13.35 7.40 0.84
N PRO A 162 -12.73 6.22 0.59
CA PRO A 162 -12.86 5.54 -0.67
C PRO A 162 -14.29 5.04 -0.89
N THR A 163 -14.69 4.92 -2.16
CA THR A 163 -16.01 4.42 -2.59
C THR A 163 -16.30 2.95 -2.26
N LYS A 164 -15.36 2.22 -1.63
CA LYS A 164 -15.43 0.76 -1.45
C LYS A 164 -15.57 0.34 0.02
N ASN A 165 -16.37 -0.69 0.28
CA ASN A 165 -16.63 -1.23 1.62
C ASN A 165 -15.50 -2.15 2.12
N TYR A 166 -14.38 -1.56 2.52
CA TYR A 166 -13.22 -2.27 3.12
C TYR A 166 -13.52 -2.95 4.46
N LEU A 167 -14.61 -2.59 5.13
CA LEU A 167 -14.97 -3.10 6.46
C LEU A 167 -15.32 -4.60 6.48
N MET A 168 -15.73 -5.18 5.35
CA MET A 168 -16.18 -6.58 5.28
C MET A 168 -15.06 -7.59 4.99
N THR A 169 -13.88 -7.15 4.55
CA THR A 169 -12.81 -8.04 4.03
C THR A 169 -11.72 -8.36 5.05
N VAL A 170 -11.76 -7.76 6.23
CA VAL A 170 -10.78 -7.94 7.32
C VAL A 170 -11.44 -8.46 8.58
N SER A 171 -12.17 -9.58 8.48
CA SER A 171 -12.63 -10.30 9.67
C SER A 171 -11.47 -11.15 10.21
N SER A 172 -11.23 -11.02 11.53
CA SER A 172 -10.18 -11.68 12.31
C SER A 172 -10.19 -13.21 12.23
#